data_AF-A0A011MVH7-F1
#
_entry.id   AF-A0A011MVH7-F1
#
_cell.length_a   1.000
_cell.length_b   1.000
_cell.length_c   1.000
_cell.angle_alpha   90.00
_cell.angle_beta   90.00
_cell.angle_gamma   90.00
#
_symmetry.space_group_name_H-M   'P 1'
#
loop_
_entity.id
_entity.type
_entity.pdbx_description
1 polymer ?
#
loop_
_entity_poly.entity_id
_entity_poly.type
_entity_poly.pdbx_seq_one_letter_code
_entity_poly.pdbx_strand_id
1 'polypeptide(L)'
;MSSKTISPRFLIPVGLALAVSQGAQAAPPAGQVLASQCAQCHGTNGNGPGFDEVAGKSASELQKDLLEMKRRPVEGIMDRQARGYTDAQIKLIADYLAAHSGSNLDK
;
A
#
# COMPACT_ATOMS: atom_id res chain seq x y z
N MET A 1 -1.84 47.35 62.36
CA MET A 1 -2.50 46.66 61.22
C MET A 1 -1.44 46.24 60.22
N SER A 2 -1.47 44.98 59.82
CA SER A 2 -0.44 44.27 59.05
C SER A 2 -0.77 44.34 57.56
N SER A 3 0.14 44.84 56.71
CA SER A 3 -0.03 44.82 55.25
C SER A 3 0.93 43.79 54.66
N LYS A 4 0.40 42.62 54.32
CA LYS A 4 1.12 41.53 53.66
C LYS A 4 1.34 41.89 52.18
N THR A 5 2.59 42.01 51.77
CA THR A 5 3.04 42.02 50.37
C THR A 5 2.92 40.62 49.78
N ILE A 6 2.12 40.48 48.72
CA ILE A 6 1.98 39.25 47.94
C ILE A 6 2.92 39.37 46.74
N SER A 7 3.98 38.57 46.72
CA SER A 7 4.92 38.49 45.60
C SER A 7 4.48 37.37 44.65
N PRO A 8 4.40 37.59 43.32
CA PRO A 8 3.98 36.56 42.39
C PRO A 8 5.14 35.59 42.18
N ARG A 9 4.95 34.35 42.61
CA ARG A 9 5.83 33.24 42.26
C ARG A 9 5.66 32.96 40.76
N PHE A 10 6.61 33.41 39.95
CA PHE A 10 6.75 32.96 38.57
C PHE A 10 7.07 31.45 38.57
N LEU A 11 6.08 30.64 38.18
CA LEU A 11 6.25 29.22 37.88
C LEU A 11 6.91 29.11 36.51
N ILE A 12 8.16 28.64 36.47
CA ILE A 12 8.87 28.28 35.24
C ILE A 12 8.35 26.89 34.82
N PRO A 13 7.72 26.72 33.64
CA PRO A 13 7.43 25.39 33.15
C PRO A 13 8.74 24.78 32.61
N VAL A 14 9.18 23.69 33.24
CA VAL A 14 10.24 22.82 32.71
C VAL A 14 9.68 22.13 31.47
N GLY A 15 9.96 22.70 30.29
CA GLY A 15 9.64 22.09 29.01
C GLY A 15 10.55 20.90 28.76
N LEU A 16 10.02 19.69 28.90
CA LEU A 16 10.69 18.45 28.50
C LEU A 16 10.72 18.39 26.97
N ALA A 17 11.86 18.74 26.37
CA ALA A 17 12.07 18.61 24.94
C ALA A 17 12.25 17.13 24.56
N LEU A 18 11.20 16.50 24.01
CA LEU A 18 11.32 15.21 23.34
C LEU A 18 12.06 15.42 22.02
N ALA A 19 13.33 15.00 21.96
CA ALA A 19 14.04 14.84 20.70
C ALA A 19 13.48 13.62 19.95
N VAL A 20 12.62 13.87 18.96
CA VAL A 20 12.16 12.83 18.04
C VAL A 20 13.26 12.58 17.02
N SER A 21 13.98 11.46 17.17
CA SER A 21 14.86 10.95 16.13
C SER A 21 14.02 10.51 14.93
N GLN A 22 14.02 11.30 13.86
CA GLN A 22 13.41 10.92 12.59
C GLN A 22 14.34 9.92 11.89
N GLY A 23 14.08 8.62 12.07
CA GLY A 23 14.71 7.58 11.27
C GLY A 23 14.15 7.63 9.84
N ALA A 24 15.01 7.56 8.84
CA ALA A 24 14.58 7.49 7.44
C ALA A 24 13.84 6.16 7.19
N GLN A 25 12.54 6.23 6.87
CA GLN A 25 11.81 5.05 6.43
C GLN A 25 12.24 4.69 5.00
N ALA A 26 12.57 3.41 4.78
CA ALA A 26 12.81 2.91 3.44
C ALA A 26 11.53 3.05 2.59
N ALA A 27 11.69 3.46 1.33
CA ALA A 27 10.57 3.52 0.39
C ALA A 27 10.02 2.11 0.11
N PRO A 28 8.71 1.96 -0.07
CA PRO A 28 8.12 0.67 -0.41
C PRO A 28 8.64 0.16 -1.78
N PRO A 29 8.75 -1.16 -1.96
CA PRO A 29 9.08 -1.75 -3.26
C PRO A 29 8.12 -1.29 -4.35
N ALA A 30 8.63 -1.07 -5.58
CA ALA A 30 7.82 -0.58 -6.69
C ALA A 30 6.59 -1.47 -6.99
N GLY A 31 6.74 -2.80 -6.90
CA GLY A 31 5.63 -3.75 -7.08
C GLY A 31 4.49 -3.54 -6.07
N GLN A 32 4.82 -3.24 -4.82
CA GLN A 32 3.83 -2.93 -3.77
C GLN A 32 3.03 -1.68 -4.13
N VAL A 33 3.72 -0.62 -4.54
CA VAL A 33 3.08 0.66 -4.91
C VAL A 33 2.18 0.46 -6.12
N LEU A 34 2.65 -0.23 -7.16
CA LEU A 34 1.86 -0.49 -8.36
C LEU A 34 0.64 -1.37 -8.05
N ALA A 35 0.83 -2.46 -7.30
CA ALA A 35 -0.24 -3.41 -6.99
C ALA A 35 -1.27 -2.87 -5.99
N SER A 36 -0.93 -1.84 -5.21
CA SER A 36 -1.88 -1.22 -4.26
C SER A 36 -3.17 -0.72 -4.93
N GLN A 37 -3.09 -0.33 -6.21
CA GLN A 37 -4.24 0.15 -6.98
C GLN A 37 -5.23 -0.98 -7.31
N CYS A 38 -4.75 -2.24 -7.34
CA CYS A 38 -5.57 -3.40 -7.65
C CYS A 38 -6.58 -3.70 -6.52
N ALA A 39 -6.23 -3.33 -5.28
CA ALA A 39 -7.04 -3.63 -4.11
C ALA A 39 -8.39 -2.89 -4.08
N GLN A 40 -8.50 -1.79 -4.83
CA GLN A 40 -9.74 -1.03 -4.95
C GLN A 40 -10.87 -1.83 -5.62
N CYS A 41 -10.53 -2.85 -6.41
CA CYS A 41 -11.50 -3.71 -7.10
C CYS A 41 -11.37 -5.17 -6.67
N HIS A 42 -10.15 -5.70 -6.56
CA HIS A 42 -9.89 -7.10 -6.22
C HIS A 42 -9.65 -7.34 -4.73
N GLY A 43 -9.85 -6.33 -3.88
CA GLY A 43 -9.57 -6.36 -2.45
C GLY A 43 -8.10 -6.49 -2.08
N THR A 44 -7.82 -6.36 -0.79
CA THR A 44 -6.47 -6.45 -0.25
C THR A 44 -5.80 -7.75 -0.67
N ASN A 45 -4.63 -7.63 -1.30
CA ASN A 45 -3.87 -8.75 -1.85
C ASN A 45 -4.70 -9.66 -2.79
N GLY A 46 -5.71 -9.12 -3.48
CA GLY A 46 -6.51 -9.90 -4.42
C GLY A 46 -7.60 -10.79 -3.83
N ASN A 47 -7.92 -10.66 -2.54
CA ASN A 47 -8.89 -11.47 -1.79
C ASN A 47 -10.25 -10.76 -1.52
N GLY A 48 -10.68 -9.85 -2.41
CA GLY A 48 -11.86 -9.01 -2.22
C GLY A 48 -13.14 -9.55 -2.84
N PRO A 49 -14.31 -9.35 -2.20
CA PRO A 49 -15.58 -9.59 -2.85
C PRO A 49 -15.90 -8.48 -3.89
N GLY A 50 -16.45 -8.85 -5.04
CA GLY A 50 -17.06 -7.93 -6.02
C GLY A 50 -16.51 -8.05 -7.44
N PHE A 51 -15.21 -8.24 -7.58
CA PHE A 51 -14.55 -8.67 -8.83
C PHE A 51 -13.95 -10.05 -8.63
N ASP A 52 -13.48 -10.67 -9.72
CA ASP A 52 -12.84 -11.98 -9.65
C ASP A 52 -11.67 -11.97 -8.66
N GLU A 53 -11.57 -13.04 -7.88
CA GLU A 53 -10.45 -13.25 -6.97
C GLU A 53 -9.18 -13.51 -7.80
N VAL A 54 -8.13 -12.72 -7.55
CA VAL A 54 -6.82 -12.88 -8.20
C VAL A 54 -5.79 -13.52 -7.29
N ALA A 55 -6.17 -13.78 -6.03
CA ALA A 55 -5.35 -14.52 -5.09
C ALA A 55 -5.12 -15.97 -5.55
N GLY A 56 -4.00 -16.56 -5.16
CA GLY A 56 -3.61 -17.94 -5.52
C GLY A 56 -3.07 -18.14 -6.94
N LYS A 57 -3.22 -17.18 -7.86
CA LYS A 57 -2.57 -17.24 -9.18
C LYS A 57 -1.05 -17.07 -9.06
N SER A 58 -0.30 -17.83 -9.85
CA SER A 58 1.15 -17.65 -9.95
C SER A 58 1.51 -16.33 -10.64
N ALA A 59 2.74 -15.86 -10.44
CA ALA A 59 3.24 -14.65 -11.09
C ALA A 59 3.19 -14.74 -12.63
N SER A 60 3.47 -15.92 -13.20
CA SER A 60 3.42 -16.12 -14.65
C SER A 60 2.00 -16.06 -15.19
N GLU A 61 1.02 -16.62 -14.47
CA GLU A 61 -0.40 -16.53 -14.84
C GLU A 61 -0.89 -15.09 -14.80
N LEU A 62 -0.63 -14.37 -13.69
CA LEU A 62 -1.01 -12.97 -13.54
C LEU A 62 -0.37 -12.09 -14.62
N GLN A 63 0.92 -12.31 -14.90
CA GLN A 63 1.63 -11.58 -15.95
C GLN A 63 1.01 -11.88 -17.32
N LYS A 64 0.74 -13.14 -17.64
CA LYS A 64 0.10 -13.54 -18.91
C LYS A 64 -1.25 -12.86 -19.07
N ASP A 65 -2.10 -12.94 -18.06
CA ASP A 65 -3.47 -12.40 -18.09
C ASP A 65 -3.45 -10.87 -18.30
N LEU A 66 -2.59 -10.15 -17.58
CA LEU A 66 -2.43 -8.70 -17.74
C LEU A 66 -1.88 -8.32 -19.13
N LEU A 67 -0.91 -9.07 -19.67
CA LEU A 67 -0.39 -8.81 -21.01
C LEU A 67 -1.41 -9.13 -22.10
N GLU A 68 -2.23 -10.17 -21.91
CA GLU A 68 -3.33 -10.51 -22.81
C GLU A 68 -4.38 -9.39 -22.83
N MET A 69 -4.85 -8.97 -21.65
CA MET A 69 -5.78 -7.84 -21.48
C MET A 69 -5.24 -6.54 -22.07
N LYS A 70 -3.94 -6.28 -21.92
CA LYS A 70 -3.28 -5.12 -22.51
C LYS A 70 -3.35 -5.10 -24.04
N ARG A 71 -3.21 -6.27 -24.69
CA ARG A 71 -3.06 -6.39 -26.15
C ARG A 71 -4.36 -6.66 -26.90
N ARG A 72 -5.31 -7.35 -26.28
CA ARG A 72 -6.60 -7.69 -26.91
C ARG A 72 -7.50 -6.44 -27.10
N PRO A 73 -8.51 -6.49 -27.99
CA PRO A 73 -9.54 -5.45 -28.07
C PRO A 73 -10.18 -5.17 -26.71
N VAL A 74 -10.61 -3.93 -26.48
CA VAL A 74 -11.20 -3.55 -25.18
C VAL A 74 -12.61 -4.13 -25.06
N GLU A 75 -12.80 -5.03 -24.12
CA GLU A 75 -14.09 -5.65 -23.79
C GLU A 75 -14.57 -5.27 -22.38
N GLY A 76 -13.63 -4.99 -21.47
CA GLY A 76 -13.93 -4.67 -20.08
C GLY A 76 -13.03 -3.61 -19.45
N ILE A 77 -13.32 -3.32 -18.17
CA ILE A 77 -12.57 -2.32 -17.39
C ILE A 77 -11.09 -2.73 -17.21
N MET A 78 -10.83 -4.03 -17.01
CA MET A 78 -9.47 -4.51 -16.78
C MET A 78 -8.57 -4.40 -18.01
N ASP A 79 -9.12 -4.46 -19.23
CA ASP A 79 -8.33 -4.21 -20.44
C ASP A 79 -7.80 -2.77 -20.46
N ARG A 80 -8.61 -1.81 -20.01
CA ARG A 80 -8.19 -0.40 -19.88
C ARG A 80 -7.17 -0.23 -18.75
N GLN A 81 -7.36 -0.90 -17.62
CA GLN A 81 -6.41 -0.88 -16.51
C GLN A 81 -5.05 -1.45 -16.92
N ALA A 82 -5.02 -2.63 -17.57
CA ALA A 82 -3.80 -3.29 -18.00
C ALA A 82 -2.98 -2.44 -18.99
N ARG A 83 -3.64 -1.67 -19.86
CA ARG A 83 -2.99 -0.74 -20.81
C ARG A 83 -2.29 0.44 -20.15
N GLY A 84 -2.64 0.78 -18.90
CA GLY A 84 -1.98 1.83 -18.13
C GLY A 84 -0.58 1.47 -17.65
N TYR A 85 -0.19 0.19 -17.74
CA TYR A 85 1.09 -0.30 -17.25
C TYR A 85 2.02 -0.72 -18.39
N THR A 86 3.31 -0.47 -18.22
CA THR A 86 4.38 -1.06 -19.06
C THR A 86 4.52 -2.55 -18.78
N ASP A 87 5.13 -3.31 -19.70
CA ASP A 87 5.31 -4.76 -19.53
C ASP A 87 6.20 -5.07 -18.30
N ALA A 88 7.17 -4.19 -17.99
CA ALA A 88 7.97 -4.27 -16.79
C ALA A 88 7.16 -4.02 -15.51
N GLN A 89 6.27 -3.02 -15.51
CA GLN A 89 5.36 -2.79 -14.38
C GLN A 89 4.38 -3.93 -14.19
N ILE A 90 3.85 -4.51 -15.28
CA ILE A 90 3.00 -5.71 -15.21
C ILE A 90 3.72 -6.86 -14.53
N LYS A 91 5.00 -7.09 -14.87
CA LYS A 91 5.81 -8.10 -14.17
C LYS A 91 5.92 -7.80 -12.67
N LEU A 92 6.21 -6.56 -12.29
CA LEU A 92 6.32 -6.15 -10.88
C LEU A 92 5.01 -6.34 -10.10
N ILE A 93 3.87 -6.02 -10.73
CA ILE A 93 2.53 -6.23 -10.16
C ILE A 93 2.28 -7.72 -9.96
N ALA A 94 2.54 -8.53 -10.99
CA ALA A 94 2.33 -9.96 -10.95
C ALA A 94 3.21 -10.66 -9.90
N ASP A 95 4.49 -10.31 -9.83
CA ASP A 95 5.42 -10.80 -8.81
C ASP A 95 4.93 -10.43 -7.40
N TYR A 96 4.51 -9.19 -7.20
CA TYR A 96 4.05 -8.72 -5.89
C TYR A 96 2.76 -9.42 -5.47
N LEU A 97 1.74 -9.46 -6.33
CA LEU A 97 0.47 -10.10 -6.02
C LEU A 97 0.68 -11.59 -5.74
N ALA A 98 1.41 -12.33 -6.59
CA ALA A 98 1.68 -13.75 -6.34
C ALA A 98 2.38 -14.01 -4.99
N ALA A 99 3.26 -13.12 -4.56
CA ALA A 99 3.95 -13.26 -3.27
C ALA A 99 3.09 -12.88 -2.05
N HIS A 100 1.99 -12.13 -2.22
CA HIS A 100 1.21 -11.57 -1.12
C HIS A 100 -0.27 -11.98 -1.12
N SER A 101 -0.74 -12.64 -2.18
CA SER A 101 -2.05 -13.24 -2.32
C SER A 101 -2.26 -14.38 -1.31
N GLY A 102 -2.92 -14.07 -0.20
CA GLY A 102 -3.62 -14.98 0.74
C GLY A 102 -3.07 -16.41 0.97
N SER A 103 -2.45 -16.63 2.14
CA SER A 103 -2.54 -17.85 2.98
C SER A 103 -2.36 -19.23 2.30
N ASN A 104 -1.11 -19.60 2.00
CA ASN A 104 -0.66 -21.00 2.05
C ASN A 104 0.62 -21.13 2.88
N LEU A 105 0.60 -20.55 4.08
CA LEU A 105 1.50 -20.93 5.18
C LEU A 105 0.76 -21.73 6.28
N ASP A 106 -0.50 -22.10 6.04
CA ASP A 106 -1.35 -22.76 7.03
C ASP A 106 -2.49 -23.58 6.39
N LYS A 107 -2.15 -24.59 5.57
CA LYS A 107 -2.93 -25.83 5.45
C LYS A 107 -2.09 -27.01 5.00
#